data_AF-A0A1Z4JSA6-F1
#
_entry.id   AF-A0A1Z4JSA6-F1
#
_cell.length_a   1.000
_cell.length_b   1.000
_cell.length_c   1.000
_cell.angle_alpha   90.00
_cell.angle_beta   90.00
_cell.angle_gamma   90.00
#
_symmetry.space_group_name_H-M   'P 1'
#
loop_
_entity.id
_entity.type
_entity.pdbx_description
1 polymer ?
#
loop_
_entity_poly.entity_id
_entity_poly.type
_entity_poly.pdbx_seq_one_letter_code
_entity_poly.pdbx_strand_id
1 'polypeptide(L)'
;MSKRVFLTLPDGIADDLERWAASEKNKAATLAGFLVEEAVRRAKEQGKIPPDDGSFPHYDTLAELVRHNRNKLAESEKFSSARLKALSSGDKPTEVEILRLALILGRTEEYVLSLKTNPDVSEGSTN
;
A
#
# COMPACT_ATOMS: atom_id res chain seq x y z
N MET A 1 -11.40 3.57 1.11
CA MET A 1 -10.59 4.80 1.25
C MET A 1 -10.34 5.39 -0.13
N SER A 2 -10.58 6.69 -0.33
CA SER A 2 -10.24 7.40 -1.57
C SER A 2 -8.92 8.16 -1.41
N LYS A 3 -8.02 8.06 -2.39
CA LYS A 3 -6.79 8.86 -2.46
C LYS A 3 -7.07 10.11 -3.30
N ARG A 4 -6.59 11.27 -2.86
CA ARG A 4 -6.72 12.53 -3.62
C ARG A 4 -5.48 12.76 -4.47
N VAL A 5 -5.67 13.03 -5.74
CA VAL A 5 -4.62 13.34 -6.72
C VAL A 5 -4.96 14.68 -7.36
N PHE A 6 -3.94 15.53 -7.57
CA PHE A 6 -4.07 16.77 -8.32
C PHE A 6 -3.55 16.55 -9.74
N LEU A 7 -4.32 16.98 -10.74
CA LEU A 7 -3.99 16.83 -12.16
C LEU A 7 -3.80 18.22 -12.77
N THR A 8 -2.76 18.37 -13.57
CA THR A 8 -2.53 19.57 -14.39
C THR A 8 -2.76 19.19 -15.84
N LEU A 9 -3.65 19.91 -16.52
CA LEU A 9 -4.03 19.67 -17.92
C LEU A 9 -3.57 20.85 -18.78
N PRO A 10 -3.24 20.62 -20.07
CA PRO A 10 -3.09 21.70 -21.03
C PRO A 10 -4.39 22.50 -21.17
N ASP A 11 -4.30 23.82 -21.33
CA ASP A 11 -5.45 24.74 -21.33
C ASP A 11 -6.59 24.29 -22.26
N GLY A 12 -6.27 23.95 -23.52
CA GLY A 12 -7.29 23.50 -24.47
C GLY A 12 -8.01 22.21 -24.03
N ILE A 13 -7.32 21.31 -23.33
CA ILE A 13 -7.92 20.07 -22.81
C ILE A 13 -8.77 20.37 -21.57
N ALA A 14 -8.34 21.31 -20.73
CA ALA A 14 -9.14 21.77 -19.59
C ALA A 14 -10.44 22.41 -20.07
N ASP A 15 -10.38 23.28 -21.07
CA ASP A 15 -11.56 23.92 -21.66
C ASP A 15 -12.52 22.88 -22.27
N ASP A 16 -12.00 21.90 -23.00
CA ASP A 16 -12.80 20.82 -23.59
C ASP A 16 -13.50 19.99 -22.51
N LEU A 17 -12.78 19.65 -21.45
CA LEU A 17 -13.32 18.91 -20.31
C LEU A 17 -14.41 19.70 -19.58
N GLU A 18 -14.23 21.00 -19.37
CA GLU A 18 -15.23 21.87 -18.76
C GLU A 18 -16.51 21.95 -19.59
N ARG A 19 -16.38 22.12 -20.91
CA ARG A 19 -17.53 22.14 -21.82
C ARG A 19 -18.27 20.80 -21.83
N TRP A 20 -17.55 19.68 -21.84
CA TRP A 20 -18.17 18.37 -21.77
C TRP A 20 -18.89 18.16 -20.43
N ALA A 21 -18.24 18.45 -19.31
CA ALA A 21 -18.87 18.33 -17.99
C ALA A 21 -20.13 19.19 -17.86
N ALA A 22 -20.11 20.41 -18.39
CA ALA A 22 -21.28 21.30 -18.41
C ALA A 22 -22.45 20.69 -19.21
N SER A 23 -22.19 20.03 -20.34
CA SER A 23 -23.23 19.38 -21.15
C SER A 23 -23.95 18.25 -20.41
N GLU A 24 -23.27 17.59 -19.47
CA GLU A 24 -23.81 16.52 -18.62
C GLU A 24 -24.35 17.03 -17.27
N LYS A 25 -24.37 18.35 -17.06
CA LYS A 25 -24.69 18.99 -15.77
C LYS A 25 -23.83 18.46 -14.62
N ASN A 26 -22.57 18.18 -14.91
CA ASN A 26 -21.60 17.60 -13.97
C ASN A 26 -20.43 18.57 -13.71
N LYS A 27 -19.64 18.30 -12.67
CA LYS A 27 -18.41 19.05 -12.36
C LYS A 27 -17.24 18.46 -13.16
N ALA A 28 -16.39 19.32 -13.71
CA ALA A 28 -15.19 18.90 -14.44
C ALA A 28 -14.30 17.94 -13.62
N ALA A 29 -14.14 18.18 -12.32
CA ALA A 29 -13.38 17.29 -11.43
C ALA A 29 -14.01 15.88 -11.29
N THR A 30 -15.33 15.79 -11.27
CA THR A 30 -16.04 14.50 -11.21
C THR A 30 -15.87 13.73 -12.52
N LEU A 31 -16.06 14.42 -13.65
CA LEU A 31 -15.87 13.85 -14.99
C LEU A 31 -14.41 13.39 -15.18
N ALA A 32 -13.43 14.21 -14.79
CA ALA A 32 -12.02 13.85 -14.81
C ALA A 32 -11.74 12.59 -13.99
N GLY A 33 -12.29 12.49 -12.78
CA GLY A 33 -12.16 11.31 -11.93
C GLY A 33 -12.67 10.05 -12.62
N PHE A 34 -13.86 10.12 -13.24
CA PHE A 34 -14.43 9.01 -14.00
C PHE A 34 -13.59 8.65 -15.24
N LEU A 35 -13.12 9.64 -16.00
CA LEU A 35 -12.29 9.40 -17.18
C LEU A 35 -10.96 8.74 -16.83
N VAL A 36 -10.33 9.16 -15.73
CA VAL A 36 -9.11 8.52 -15.22
C VAL A 36 -9.40 7.09 -14.78
N GLU A 37 -10.50 6.85 -14.07
CA GLU A 37 -10.89 5.50 -13.65
C GLU A 37 -11.09 4.56 -14.85
N GLU A 38 -11.81 5.01 -15.87
CA GLU A 38 -12.05 4.26 -17.09
C GLU A 38 -10.76 4.00 -17.87
N ALA A 39 -9.88 4.99 -17.98
CA ALA A 39 -8.57 4.84 -18.62
C ALA A 39 -7.70 3.80 -17.88
N VAL A 40 -7.67 3.85 -16.54
CA VAL A 40 -6.96 2.90 -15.70
C VAL A 40 -7.54 1.49 -15.84
N ARG A 41 -8.87 1.34 -15.85
CA ARG A 41 -9.56 0.06 -16.05
C ARG A 41 -9.17 -0.57 -17.39
N ARG A 42 -9.25 0.20 -18.48
CA ARG A 42 -8.85 -0.28 -19.82
C ARG A 42 -7.37 -0.63 -19.89
N ALA A 43 -6.51 0.18 -19.27
CA ALA A 43 -5.08 -0.12 -19.21
C ALA A 43 -4.79 -1.40 -18.43
N LYS A 44 -5.56 -1.71 -17.38
CA LYS A 44 -5.50 -2.98 -16.65
C LYS A 44 -5.94 -4.16 -17.51
N GLU A 45 -7.06 -4.05 -18.21
CA GLU A 45 -7.56 -5.08 -19.13
C GLU A 45 -6.59 -5.36 -20.28
N GLN A 46 -5.88 -4.33 -20.75
CA GLN A 46 -4.86 -4.44 -21.79
C GLN A 46 -3.49 -4.91 -21.28
N GLY A 47 -3.34 -5.16 -19.97
CA GLY A 47 -2.06 -5.54 -19.36
C GLY A 47 -0.98 -4.45 -19.43
N LYS A 48 -1.36 -3.19 -19.66
CA LYS A 48 -0.43 -2.04 -19.71
C LYS A 48 -0.02 -1.56 -18.33
N ILE A 49 -0.93 -1.67 -17.36
CA ILE A 49 -0.59 -1.48 -15.95
C ILE A 49 0.13 -2.75 -15.54
N PRO A 50 1.39 -2.67 -15.09
CA PRO A 50 2.07 -3.83 -14.52
C PRO A 50 1.14 -4.50 -13.50
N PRO A 51 1.12 -5.83 -13.40
CA PRO A 51 0.54 -6.46 -12.20
C PRO A 51 1.12 -5.74 -10.99
N ASP A 52 0.33 -5.59 -9.91
CA ASP A 52 0.81 -5.00 -8.67
C ASP A 52 2.09 -5.75 -8.27
N ASP A 53 3.23 -5.17 -8.63
CA ASP A 53 4.52 -5.82 -8.64
C ASP A 53 5.12 -5.80 -7.24
N GLY A 54 4.38 -5.23 -6.28
CA GLY A 54 4.96 -4.81 -5.04
C GLY A 54 6.14 -3.90 -5.32
N SER A 55 5.95 -2.76 -6.01
CA SER A 55 6.89 -1.63 -5.88
C SER A 55 7.10 -1.24 -4.39
N PHE A 56 6.21 -1.76 -3.56
CA PHE A 56 6.41 -2.18 -2.19
C PHE A 56 7.15 -3.52 -2.05
N PRO A 57 8.42 -3.52 -1.61
CA PRO A 57 9.23 -4.73 -1.56
C PRO A 57 8.43 -5.90 -0.94
N HIS A 58 8.37 -7.03 -1.65
CA HIS A 58 7.81 -8.25 -1.08
C HIS A 58 8.76 -8.74 0.00
N TYR A 59 8.21 -9.12 1.15
CA TYR A 59 8.98 -9.69 2.25
C TYR A 59 8.48 -11.11 2.46
N ASP A 60 9.39 -12.05 2.72
CA ASP A 60 9.00 -13.42 3.06
C ASP A 60 8.64 -13.52 4.55
N THR A 61 9.22 -12.64 5.36
CA THR A 61 9.05 -12.64 6.82
C THR A 61 8.67 -11.27 7.38
N LEU A 62 8.01 -11.30 8.54
CA LEU A 62 7.73 -10.09 9.29
C LEU A 62 9.02 -9.37 9.74
N ALA A 63 10.04 -10.15 10.09
CA ALA A 63 11.33 -9.62 10.52
C ALA A 63 11.98 -8.77 9.40
N GLU A 64 11.92 -9.23 8.15
CA GLU A 64 12.43 -8.49 7.00
C GLU A 64 11.62 -7.22 6.74
N LEU A 65 10.29 -7.31 6.77
CA LEU A 65 9.39 -6.15 6.66
C LEU A 65 9.79 -5.06 7.67
N VAL A 66 9.96 -5.43 8.94
CA VAL A 66 10.31 -4.49 10.02
C VAL A 66 11.72 -3.93 9.85
N ARG A 67 12.70 -4.75 9.48
CA ARG A 67 14.10 -4.30 9.26
C ARG A 67 14.18 -3.27 8.15
N HIS A 68 13.54 -3.55 7.01
CA HIS A 68 13.61 -2.68 5.84
C HIS A 68 12.88 -1.34 6.06
N ASN A 69 11.83 -1.34 6.89
CA ASN A 69 11.00 -0.15 7.15
C ASN A 69 11.28 0.50 8.52
N ARG A 70 12.40 0.17 9.18
CA ARG A 70 12.69 0.54 10.57
C ARG A 70 12.61 2.05 10.83
N ASN A 71 13.15 2.86 9.93
CA ASN A 71 13.17 4.32 10.09
C ASN A 71 11.75 4.90 10.10
N LYS A 72 10.92 4.50 9.13
CA LYS A 72 9.51 4.90 9.04
C LYS A 72 8.70 4.44 10.25
N LEU A 73 8.97 3.23 10.75
CA LEU A 73 8.30 2.72 11.95
C LEU A 73 8.71 3.47 13.22
N ALA A 74 9.98 3.89 13.33
CA ALA A 74 10.48 4.68 14.46
C ALA A 74 9.89 6.10 14.47
N GLU A 75 9.72 6.73 13.30
CA GLU A 75 9.11 8.06 13.15
C GLU A 75 7.63 8.10 13.57
N SER A 76 6.94 6.96 13.56
CA SER A 76 5.51 6.90 13.90
C SER A 76 5.18 7.09 15.38
N GLU A 77 6.19 7.02 16.26
CA GLU A 77 6.05 6.96 17.73
C GLU A 77 5.17 5.80 18.25
N LYS A 78 4.67 4.92 17.37
CA LYS A 78 3.79 3.79 17.73
C LYS A 78 4.56 2.54 18.15
N PHE A 79 5.86 2.51 17.89
CA PHE A 79 6.76 1.43 18.26
C PHE A 79 7.97 1.98 18.98
N SER A 80 8.31 1.38 20.13
CA SER A 80 9.57 1.67 20.81
C SER A 80 10.74 1.04 20.05
N SER A 81 11.94 1.60 20.21
CA SER A 81 13.17 1.06 19.63
C SER A 81 13.44 -0.39 20.07
N ALA A 82 13.14 -0.70 21.34
CA ALA A 82 13.21 -2.05 21.89
C ALA A 82 12.23 -3.00 21.20
N ARG A 83 10.99 -2.55 20.95
CA ARG A 83 9.98 -3.39 20.29
C ARG A 83 10.31 -3.65 18.83
N LEU A 84 10.78 -2.64 18.10
CA LEU A 84 11.25 -2.83 16.72
C LEU A 84 12.41 -3.82 16.63
N LYS A 85 13.31 -3.80 17.63
CA LYS A 85 14.40 -4.77 17.72
C LYS A 85 13.88 -6.19 17.93
N ALA A 86 12.91 -6.39 18.83
CA ALA A 86 12.30 -7.70 19.07
C ALA A 86 11.62 -8.25 17.80
N LEU A 87 10.78 -7.44 17.13
CA LEU A 87 10.10 -7.83 15.89
C LEU A 87 11.09 -8.12 14.75
N SER A 88 12.17 -7.33 14.63
CA SER A 88 13.24 -7.56 13.65
C SER A 88 14.01 -8.87 13.92
N SER A 89 13.97 -9.39 15.14
CA SER A 89 14.58 -10.68 15.51
C SER A 89 13.62 -11.87 15.34
N GLY A 90 12.38 -11.63 14.92
CA GLY A 90 11.39 -12.67 14.69
C GLY A 90 10.38 -12.87 15.82
N ASP A 91 10.35 -11.97 16.81
CA ASP A 91 9.31 -12.03 17.85
C ASP A 91 7.91 -11.84 17.27
N LYS A 92 6.92 -12.52 17.85
CA LYS A 92 5.56 -12.53 17.32
C LYS A 92 4.89 -11.17 17.59
N PRO A 93 4.28 -10.54 16.58
CA PRO A 93 3.54 -9.31 16.77
C PRO A 93 2.19 -9.62 17.43
N THR A 94 1.72 -8.68 18.24
CA THR A 94 0.33 -8.68 18.70
C THR A 94 -0.61 -8.23 17.59
N GLU A 95 -1.91 -8.50 17.73
CA GLU A 95 -2.94 -8.04 16.78
C GLU A 95 -2.90 -6.51 16.57
N VAL A 96 -2.78 -5.75 17.66
CA VAL A 96 -2.64 -4.29 17.60
C VAL A 96 -1.41 -3.85 16.82
N GLU A 97 -0.31 -4.61 16.88
CA GLU A 97 0.91 -4.30 16.15
C GLU A 97 0.79 -4.63 14.66
N ILE A 98 0.09 -5.70 14.31
CA ILE A 98 -0.24 -6.03 12.91
C ILE A 98 -1.02 -4.88 12.29
N LEU A 99 -2.06 -4.38 12.98
CA LEU A 99 -2.84 -3.23 12.52
C LEU A 99 -1.97 -1.98 12.33
N ARG A 100 -1.07 -1.71 13.29
CA ARG A 100 -0.16 -0.55 13.21
C ARG A 100 0.83 -0.69 12.06
N LEU A 101 1.41 -1.87 11.86
CA LEU A 101 2.33 -2.14 10.75
C LEU A 101 1.62 -1.94 9.41
N ALA A 102 0.42 -2.51 9.25
CA ALA A 102 -0.40 -2.35 8.06
C ALA A 102 -0.65 -0.86 7.77
N LEU A 103 -1.14 -0.12 8.78
CA LEU A 103 -1.45 1.31 8.64
C LEU A 103 -0.22 2.17 8.30
N ILE A 104 0.88 2.03 9.04
CA ILE A 104 2.09 2.86 8.86
C ILE A 104 2.76 2.56 7.51
N LEU A 105 2.79 1.29 7.11
CA LEU A 105 3.46 0.86 5.89
C LEU A 105 2.58 0.97 4.65
N GLY A 106 1.30 1.29 4.80
CA GLY A 106 0.34 1.32 3.70
C GLY A 106 0.15 -0.07 3.10
N ARG A 107 0.06 -1.08 3.96
CA ARG A 107 -0.25 -2.48 3.63
C ARG A 107 -1.62 -2.85 4.17
N THR A 108 -2.15 -3.96 3.67
CA THR A 108 -3.33 -4.58 4.28
C THR A 108 -2.92 -5.43 5.49
N GLU A 109 -3.88 -5.71 6.36
CA GLU A 109 -3.65 -6.58 7.53
C GLU A 109 -3.36 -8.01 7.09
N GLU A 110 -4.08 -8.48 6.06
CA GLU A 110 -3.91 -9.80 5.46
C GLU A 110 -2.49 -9.98 4.91
N TYR A 111 -1.90 -8.92 4.34
CA TYR A 111 -0.52 -8.96 3.88
C TYR A 111 0.44 -9.20 5.04
N VAL A 112 0.32 -8.44 6.14
CA VAL A 112 1.21 -8.58 7.31
C VAL A 112 1.03 -9.94 7.97
N LEU A 113 -0.20 -10.47 8.03
CA LEU A 113 -0.52 -11.81 8.53
C LEU A 113 0.01 -12.94 7.65
N SER A 114 0.11 -12.70 6.33
CA SER A 114 0.64 -13.70 5.38
C SER A 114 2.16 -13.91 5.51
N LEU A 115 2.87 -12.98 6.16
CA LEU A 115 4.30 -13.08 6.36
C LEU A 115 4.65 -14.19 7.34
N LYS A 116 5.67 -14.98 7.03
CA LYS A 116 6.16 -15.99 7.95
C LYS A 116 6.70 -15.29 9.20
N THR A 117 6.19 -15.64 10.37
CA THR A 117 6.99 -15.53 11.60
C THR A 117 8.12 -16.52 11.46
N ASN A 118 9.36 -16.13 11.81
CA ASN A 118 10.58 -16.91 11.59
C ASN A 118 10.34 -18.41 11.87
N PRO A 119 10.90 -19.34 11.06
CA PRO A 119 10.75 -20.76 11.31
C PRO A 119 11.25 -21.05 12.72
N ASP A 120 10.39 -21.67 13.51
CA ASP A 120 10.79 -22.23 14.77
C ASP A 120 12.05 -23.06 14.56
N VAL A 121 12.98 -22.88 15.47
CA VAL A 121 14.13 -23.76 15.65
C VAL A 121 13.56 -25.16 15.91
N SER A 122 13.68 -26.04 14.90
CA SER A 122 13.59 -27.49 15.01
C SER A 122 12.43 -28.07 15.84
N GLU A 123 11.28 -28.30 15.22
CA GLU A 123 10.53 -29.53 15.51
C GLU A 123 11.23 -30.68 14.77
N GLY A 124 12.10 -31.42 15.45
CA GLY A 124 12.75 -32.58 14.83
C GLY A 124 14.04 -33.06 15.51
N SER A 125 13.97 -33.39 16.79
CA SER A 125 14.94 -34.31 17.40
C SER A 125 14.18 -35.50 17.99
N THR A 126 13.79 -36.41 17.12
CA THR A 126 13.43 -37.80 17.46
C THR A 126 14.28 -38.72 16.59
N ASN A 127 15.43 -39.13 17.14
CA ASN A 127 15.87 -40.53 17.26
C ASN A 127 17.22 -40.60 17.98
#